data_AF-A0A7Y4ILS4-F1
#
_entry.id   AF-A0A7Y4ILS4-F1
#
_cell.length_a   1.000
_cell.length_b   1.000
_cell.length_c   1.000
_cell.angle_alpha   90.00
_cell.angle_beta   90.00
_cell.angle_gamma   90.00
#
_symmetry.space_group_name_H-M   'P 1'
#
loop_
_entity.id
_entity.type
_entity.pdbx_description
1 polymer ?
#
loop_
_entity_poly.entity_id
_entity_poly.type
_entity_poly.pdbx_seq_one_letter_code
_entity_poly.pdbx_strand_id
1 'polypeptide(L)'
;MHHHWLRRLVVAVLLATLVGACEPPLIVEFASAAERIPAPAFVIREPSQPGDVPRYDSISVMDVDGTSMWAIRTLPPRTGPFPAHVNYGVLPYGFEELQPPKPLARGRTYHIAVAGEGRGGFRFRVSNDGAVSEAK
;
A
#
# COMPACT_ATOMS: atom_id res chain seq x y z
N MET A 1 -2.88 40.85 -29.35
CA MET A 1 -1.90 39.78 -29.05
C MET A 1 -1.81 39.39 -27.56
N HIS A 2 -2.17 40.26 -26.60
CA HIS A 2 -2.12 39.93 -25.15
C HIS A 2 -3.16 38.90 -24.63
N HIS A 3 -4.33 38.79 -25.26
CA HIS A 3 -5.45 37.99 -24.74
C HIS A 3 -5.20 36.46 -24.79
N HIS A 4 -4.44 35.98 -25.77
CA HIS A 4 -4.11 34.56 -25.92
C HIS A 4 -3.11 34.07 -24.85
N TRP A 5 -2.30 34.97 -24.31
CA TRP A 5 -1.27 34.63 -23.31
C TRP A 5 -1.89 34.45 -21.92
N LEU A 6 -2.79 35.36 -21.53
CA LEU A 6 -3.61 35.23 -20.32
C LEU A 6 -4.45 33.96 -20.31
N ARG A 7 -5.09 33.63 -21.45
CA ARG A 7 -5.92 32.43 -21.57
C ARG A 7 -5.09 31.13 -21.46
N ARG A 8 -3.84 31.13 -21.95
CA ARG A 8 -2.90 30.00 -21.79
C ARG A 8 -2.43 29.84 -20.34
N LEU A 9 -2.19 30.94 -19.63
CA LEU A 9 -1.82 30.91 -18.21
C LEU A 9 -2.94 30.37 -17.33
N VAL A 10 -4.20 30.80 -17.55
CA VAL A 10 -5.36 30.30 -16.81
C VAL A 10 -5.55 28.79 -17.02
N VAL A 11 -5.43 28.32 -18.26
CA VAL A 11 -5.53 26.89 -18.59
C VAL A 11 -4.38 26.09 -17.94
N ALA A 12 -3.16 26.62 -17.96
CA ALA A 12 -2.01 25.96 -17.32
C ALA A 12 -2.17 25.87 -15.79
N VAL A 13 -2.70 26.90 -15.13
CA VAL A 13 -2.99 26.90 -13.69
C VAL A 13 -4.10 25.89 -13.35
N LEU A 14 -5.18 25.86 -14.13
CA LEU A 14 -6.25 24.86 -13.97
C LEU A 14 -5.72 23.42 -14.11
N LEU A 15 -4.92 23.15 -15.15
CA LEU A 15 -4.29 21.84 -15.34
C LEU A 15 -3.35 21.48 -14.17
N ALA A 16 -2.56 22.42 -13.65
CA ALA A 16 -1.69 22.18 -12.50
C ALA A 16 -2.47 21.84 -11.22
N THR A 17 -3.63 22.47 -10.99
CA THR A 17 -4.49 22.15 -9.83
C THR A 17 -5.18 20.79 -9.93
N LEU A 18 -5.44 20.29 -11.14
CA LEU A 18 -6.09 19.01 -11.36
C LEU A 18 -5.15 17.81 -11.17
N VAL A 19 -3.84 17.98 -11.35
CA VAL A 19 -2.85 16.88 -11.25
C VAL A 19 -2.45 16.59 -9.80
N GLY A 20 -2.60 17.55 -8.88
CA GLY A 20 -2.28 17.36 -7.45
C GLY A 20 -3.21 16.40 -6.69
N ALA A 21 -4.31 15.95 -7.31
CA ALA A 21 -5.31 15.08 -6.67
C ALA A 21 -5.12 13.57 -6.96
N CYS A 22 -4.08 13.18 -7.68
CA CYS A 22 -3.89 11.78 -8.13
C CYS A 22 -2.87 10.97 -7.31
N GLU A 23 -2.32 11.50 -6.22
CA GLU A 23 -1.39 10.74 -5.38
C GLU A 23 -2.17 9.77 -4.48
N PRO A 24 -1.82 8.47 -4.43
CA PRO A 24 -2.49 7.54 -3.55
C PRO A 24 -2.27 7.99 -2.10
N PRO A 25 -3.34 8.10 -1.29
CA PRO A 25 -3.23 8.67 0.04
C PRO A 25 -2.38 7.79 0.98
N LEU A 26 -2.15 6.51 0.63
CA LEU A 26 -1.30 5.61 1.38
C LEU A 26 -0.11 5.14 0.55
N ILE A 27 1.08 5.25 1.13
CA ILE A 27 2.32 4.69 0.60
C ILE A 27 2.62 3.40 1.37
N VAL A 28 2.86 2.31 0.65
CA VAL A 28 3.28 1.03 1.22
C VAL A 28 4.67 0.73 0.69
N GLU A 29 5.60 0.45 1.60
CA GLU A 29 7.00 0.16 1.32
C GLU A 29 7.45 -1.06 2.12
N PHE A 30 8.59 -1.64 1.77
CA PHE A 30 9.25 -2.58 2.67
C PHE A 30 9.76 -1.88 3.93
N ALA A 31 9.74 -2.57 5.06
CA ALA A 31 10.29 -2.04 6.30
C ALA A 31 11.82 -1.87 6.25
N SER A 32 12.50 -2.64 5.39
CA SER A 32 13.94 -2.52 5.14
C SER A 32 14.32 -2.96 3.71
N ALA A 33 15.55 -2.70 3.30
CA ALA A 33 16.08 -3.24 2.04
C ALA A 33 16.47 -4.73 2.13
N ALA A 34 16.44 -5.31 3.33
CA ALA A 34 16.91 -6.67 3.61
C ALA A 34 15.75 -7.65 3.85
N GLU A 35 14.51 -7.28 3.50
CA GLU A 35 13.35 -8.13 3.68
C GLU A 35 13.48 -9.46 2.92
N ARG A 36 12.98 -10.53 3.52
CA ARG A 36 13.01 -11.90 2.97
C ARG A 36 11.75 -12.68 3.34
N ILE A 37 11.44 -13.72 2.58
CA ILE A 37 10.48 -14.75 2.99
C ILE A 37 11.03 -15.53 4.20
N PRO A 38 10.17 -16.08 5.08
CA PRO A 38 8.73 -16.28 4.93
C PRO A 38 7.84 -15.08 5.31
N ALA A 39 8.34 -14.11 6.07
CA ALA A 39 7.51 -13.07 6.67
C ALA A 39 8.11 -11.66 6.44
N PRO A 40 8.12 -11.16 5.19
CA PRO A 40 8.58 -9.81 4.92
C PRO A 40 7.73 -8.79 5.67
N ALA A 41 8.37 -7.71 6.08
CA ALA A 41 7.78 -6.60 6.79
C ALA A 41 7.50 -5.41 5.87
N PHE A 42 6.42 -4.69 6.15
CA PHE A 42 5.95 -3.55 5.38
C PHE A 42 5.70 -2.34 6.27
N VAL A 43 6.01 -1.15 5.76
CA VAL A 43 5.67 0.12 6.38
C VAL A 43 4.58 0.80 5.56
N ILE A 44 3.57 1.32 6.26
CA ILE A 44 2.43 2.02 5.68
C ILE A 44 2.47 3.46 6.17
N ARG A 45 2.44 4.42 5.25
CA ARG A 45 2.50 5.86 5.55
C ARG A 45 1.35 6.60 4.87
N GLU A 46 0.86 7.65 5.53
CA GLU A 46 -0.15 8.56 4.98
C GLU A 46 0.44 9.98 4.92
N PRO A 47 1.01 10.41 3.78
CA PRO A 47 1.68 11.71 3.68
C PRO A 47 0.77 12.91 3.95
N SER A 48 -0.55 12.77 3.69
CA SER A 48 -1.55 13.81 3.95
C SER A 48 -1.76 14.10 5.44
N GLN A 49 -1.25 13.25 6.34
CA GLN A 49 -1.41 13.42 7.78
C GLN A 49 -0.06 13.22 8.51
N PRO A 50 0.74 14.29 8.66
CA PRO A 50 1.95 14.23 9.48
C PRO A 50 1.54 14.12 10.95
N GLY A 51 1.65 12.94 11.54
CA GLY A 51 1.28 12.77 12.95
C GLY A 51 1.10 11.33 13.37
N ASP A 52 0.00 10.68 13.01
CA ASP A 52 -0.38 9.45 13.71
C ASP A 52 -1.28 8.58 12.83
N VAL A 53 -0.83 7.34 12.63
CA VAL A 53 -1.64 6.18 12.27
C VAL A 53 -2.31 6.23 10.87
N PRO A 54 -1.79 5.50 9.86
CA PRO A 54 -2.37 5.49 8.51
C PRO A 54 -3.81 4.96 8.51
N ARG A 55 -4.72 5.63 7.80
CA ARG A 55 -6.15 5.28 7.81
C ARG A 55 -6.50 4.23 6.77
N TYR A 56 -6.27 2.97 7.13
CA TYR A 56 -6.69 1.79 6.37
C TYR A 56 -7.42 0.81 7.27
N ASP A 57 -8.41 0.09 6.75
CA ASP A 57 -9.17 -0.92 7.49
C ASP A 57 -8.81 -2.35 7.07
N SER A 58 -8.07 -2.54 5.98
CA SER A 58 -7.78 -3.86 5.42
C SER A 58 -6.43 -3.91 4.72
N ILE A 59 -5.86 -5.11 4.73
CA ILE A 59 -4.64 -5.47 4.01
C ILE A 59 -4.91 -6.76 3.25
N SER A 60 -4.45 -6.82 2.01
CA SER A 60 -4.47 -8.03 1.21
C SER A 60 -3.16 -8.23 0.48
N VAL A 61 -2.75 -9.48 0.38
CA VAL A 61 -1.66 -9.92 -0.47
C VAL A 61 -2.23 -10.93 -1.45
N MET A 62 -1.99 -10.67 -2.73
CA MET A 62 -2.42 -11.53 -3.83
C MET A 62 -1.24 -11.93 -4.68
N ASP A 63 -1.29 -13.11 -5.27
CA ASP A 63 -0.43 -13.48 -6.38
C ASP A 63 -0.86 -12.73 -7.65
N VAL A 64 0.05 -12.63 -8.63
CA VAL A 64 -0.23 -11.99 -9.93
C VAL A 64 -1.36 -12.68 -10.70
N ASP A 65 -1.58 -13.97 -10.45
CA ASP A 65 -2.71 -14.73 -11.02
C ASP A 65 -4.06 -14.44 -10.34
N GLY A 66 -4.09 -13.56 -9.33
CA GLY A 66 -5.30 -13.21 -8.58
C GLY A 66 -5.58 -14.11 -7.37
N THR A 67 -4.75 -15.12 -7.12
CA THR A 67 -4.89 -15.98 -5.94
C THR A 67 -4.67 -15.16 -4.66
N SER A 68 -5.67 -15.13 -3.78
CA SER A 68 -5.52 -14.52 -2.45
C SER A 68 -4.54 -15.33 -1.59
N MET A 69 -3.48 -14.66 -1.12
CA MET A 69 -2.40 -15.24 -0.34
C MET A 69 -2.56 -14.96 1.15
N TRP A 70 -3.02 -13.76 1.50
CA TRP A 70 -3.30 -13.35 2.88
C TRP A 70 -4.25 -12.15 2.86
N ALA A 71 -5.21 -12.09 3.78
CA ALA A 71 -6.05 -10.90 3.92
C ALA A 71 -6.55 -10.75 5.35
N ILE A 72 -6.50 -9.52 5.85
CA ILE A 72 -6.99 -9.13 7.18
C ILE A 72 -7.84 -7.87 7.07
N ARG A 73 -8.74 -7.67 8.02
CA ARG A 73 -9.49 -6.41 8.18
C ARG A 73 -9.70 -6.05 9.65
N THR A 74 -9.94 -4.79 9.96
CA THR A 74 -10.26 -4.36 11.33
C THR A 74 -11.61 -4.86 11.81
N LEU A 75 -11.70 -5.24 13.08
CA LEU A 75 -12.94 -5.56 13.77
C LEU A 75 -13.76 -4.29 14.04
N PRO A 76 -15.11 -4.36 14.05
CA PRO A 76 -15.96 -3.29 14.55
C PRO A 76 -15.91 -3.16 16.09
N PRO A 77 -16.07 -1.95 16.66
CA PRO A 77 -16.04 -0.66 15.98
C PRO A 77 -14.62 -0.36 15.48
N ARG A 78 -14.51 0.32 14.33
CA ARG A 78 -13.23 0.65 13.67
C ARG A 78 -12.48 1.76 14.41
N THR A 79 -12.13 1.48 15.65
CA THR A 79 -11.53 2.40 16.60
C THR A 79 -10.27 1.74 17.14
N GLY A 80 -9.13 2.07 16.56
CA GLY A 80 -7.85 1.56 17.01
C GLY A 80 -6.72 2.14 16.19
N PRO A 81 -5.49 2.11 16.71
CA PRO A 81 -4.33 2.49 15.93
C PRO A 81 -4.10 1.44 14.83
N PHE A 82 -4.33 1.81 13.58
CA PHE A 82 -3.92 1.04 12.42
C PHE A 82 -2.38 1.00 12.35
N PRO A 83 -1.77 -0.19 12.39
CA PRO A 83 -0.32 -0.28 12.55
C PRO A 83 0.42 0.26 11.32
N ALA A 84 1.33 1.20 11.54
CA ALA A 84 2.22 1.68 10.47
C ALA A 84 3.24 0.62 10.02
N HIS A 85 3.40 -0.48 10.77
CA HIS A 85 4.32 -1.56 10.49
C HIS A 85 3.59 -2.91 10.57
N VAL A 86 3.67 -3.71 9.51
CA VAL A 86 2.97 -5.00 9.40
C VAL A 86 3.91 -6.07 8.90
N ASN A 87 3.90 -7.23 9.55
CA ASN A 87 4.60 -8.43 9.09
C ASN A 87 3.63 -9.34 8.34
N TYR A 88 4.05 -9.87 7.20
CA TYR A 88 3.24 -10.84 6.44
C TYR A 88 2.84 -12.04 7.32
N GLY A 89 1.54 -12.32 7.38
CA GLY A 89 0.98 -13.44 8.12
C GLY A 89 0.91 -13.26 9.64
N VAL A 90 1.22 -12.07 10.16
CA VAL A 90 1.03 -11.74 11.58
C VAL A 90 -0.25 -10.93 11.71
N LEU A 91 -1.23 -11.44 12.45
CA LEU A 91 -2.49 -10.75 12.71
C LEU A 91 -2.27 -9.64 13.76
N PRO A 92 -2.41 -8.34 13.39
CA PRO A 92 -2.28 -7.26 14.36
C PRO A 92 -3.48 -7.22 15.32
N TYR A 93 -3.28 -6.61 16.49
CA TYR A 93 -4.37 -6.38 17.43
C TYR A 93 -5.50 -5.56 16.80
N GLY A 94 -6.76 -5.95 17.04
CA GLY A 94 -7.93 -5.26 16.49
C GLY A 94 -8.27 -5.66 15.05
N PHE A 95 -7.57 -6.64 14.47
CA PHE A 95 -7.89 -7.21 13.16
C PHE A 95 -8.47 -8.62 13.30
N GLU A 96 -9.25 -9.00 12.30
CA GLU A 96 -9.63 -10.38 12.02
C GLU A 96 -9.05 -10.83 10.67
N GLU A 97 -8.84 -12.13 10.57
CA GLU A 97 -8.31 -12.75 9.37
C GLU A 97 -9.45 -13.14 8.42
N LEU A 98 -9.39 -12.64 7.19
CA LEU A 98 -10.30 -13.00 6.11
C LEU A 98 -9.77 -14.17 5.29
N GLN A 99 -8.45 -14.24 5.14
CA GLN A 99 -7.74 -15.30 4.45
C GLN A 99 -6.44 -15.58 5.20
N PRO A 100 -6.23 -16.80 5.73
CA PRO A 100 -4.97 -17.17 6.37
C PRO A 100 -3.78 -17.09 5.41
N PRO A 101 -2.58 -16.76 5.93
CA PRO A 101 -1.40 -16.58 5.11
C PRO A 101 -0.97 -17.89 4.48
N LYS A 102 -0.81 -17.86 3.17
CA LYS A 102 -0.20 -18.94 2.40
C LYS A 102 1.31 -18.70 2.26
N PRO A 103 2.14 -19.75 2.16
CA PRO A 103 3.57 -19.56 1.92
C PRO A 103 3.84 -18.76 0.64
N LEU A 104 4.67 -17.72 0.75
CA LEU A 104 5.21 -17.02 -0.41
C LEU A 104 6.29 -17.89 -1.07
N ALA A 105 6.22 -18.02 -2.38
CA ALA A 105 7.12 -18.88 -3.15
C ALA A 105 8.18 -18.07 -3.89
N ARG A 106 9.38 -18.65 -3.98
CA ARG A 106 10.50 -18.12 -4.75
C ARG A 106 10.16 -17.99 -6.23
N GLY A 107 10.68 -16.94 -6.87
CA GLY A 107 10.46 -16.65 -8.29
C GLY A 107 9.09 -16.07 -8.64
N ARG A 108 8.18 -15.96 -7.67
CA ARG A 108 6.83 -15.41 -7.86
C ARG A 108 6.77 -13.92 -7.57
N THR A 109 5.73 -13.29 -8.10
CA THR A 109 5.43 -11.87 -7.92
C THR A 109 4.06 -11.74 -7.28
N TYR A 110 3.97 -10.86 -6.30
CA TYR A 110 2.80 -10.62 -5.48
C TYR A 110 2.44 -9.15 -5.50
N HIS A 111 1.24 -8.84 -5.07
CA HIS A 111 0.76 -7.48 -4.87
C HIS A 111 0.26 -7.35 -3.44
N ILE A 112 0.83 -6.41 -2.68
CA ILE A 112 0.27 -5.98 -1.39
C ILE A 112 -0.59 -4.75 -1.63
N ALA A 113 -1.79 -4.75 -1.09
CA ALA A 113 -2.72 -3.64 -1.13
C ALA A 113 -3.28 -3.35 0.26
N VAL A 114 -3.38 -2.07 0.58
CA VAL A 114 -4.06 -1.55 1.78
C VAL A 114 -5.24 -0.70 1.33
N ALA A 115 -6.37 -0.82 2.03
CA ALA A 115 -7.59 -0.11 1.71
C ALA A 115 -8.35 0.34 2.97
N GLY A 116 -9.12 1.41 2.86
CA GLY A 116 -9.93 2.04 3.91
C GLY A 116 -10.39 3.41 3.45
N GLU A 117 -10.19 4.45 4.27
CA GLU A 117 -10.36 5.84 3.80
C GLU A 117 -9.32 6.19 2.72
N GLY A 118 -8.11 5.67 2.88
CA GLY A 118 -7.07 5.69 1.87
C GLY A 118 -6.89 4.36 1.13
N ARG A 119 -6.13 4.38 0.04
CA ARG A 119 -5.65 3.19 -0.66
C ARG A 119 -4.19 3.33 -1.05
N GLY A 120 -3.49 2.22 -1.05
CA GLY A 120 -2.08 2.14 -1.41
C GLY A 120 -1.68 0.70 -1.68
N GLY A 121 -0.49 0.51 -2.24
CA GLY A 121 0.01 -0.82 -2.55
C GLY A 121 1.09 -0.80 -3.60
N PHE A 122 1.81 -1.90 -3.70
CA PHE A 122 2.84 -2.09 -4.70
C PHE A 122 3.03 -3.58 -5.00
N ARG A 123 3.65 -3.87 -6.14
CA ARG A 123 4.01 -5.23 -6.52
C ARG A 123 5.39 -5.55 -6.00
N PHE A 124 5.59 -6.77 -5.52
CA PHE A 124 6.91 -7.24 -5.13
C PHE A 124 7.22 -8.62 -5.69
N ARG A 125 8.49 -8.84 -5.99
CA ARG A 125 9.02 -10.12 -6.46
C ARG A 125 9.81 -10.78 -5.35
N VAL A 126 9.60 -12.08 -5.18
CA VAL A 126 10.46 -12.95 -4.37
C VAL A 126 11.52 -13.54 -5.29
N SER A 127 12.79 -13.26 -5.03
CA SER A 127 13.91 -13.84 -5.78
C SER A 127 14.10 -15.33 -5.46
N ASN A 128 14.98 -15.99 -6.21
CA ASN A 128 15.27 -17.42 -5.98
C ASN A 128 15.99 -17.70 -4.66
N ASP A 129 16.72 -16.73 -4.11
CA ASP A 129 17.33 -16.83 -2.79
C ASP A 129 16.35 -16.44 -1.65
N GLY A 130 15.16 -15.93 -1.98
CA GLY A 130 14.11 -15.56 -1.04
C GLY A 130 14.15 -14.12 -0.55
N ALA A 131 15.03 -13.27 -1.09
CA ALA A 131 14.95 -11.83 -0.90
C ALA A 131 13.69 -11.28 -1.59
N VAL A 132 13.16 -10.18 -1.08
CA VAL A 132 12.03 -9.48 -1.72
C VAL A 132 12.48 -8.12 -2.23
N SER A 133 11.89 -7.70 -3.34
CA SER A 133 12.16 -6.41 -3.98
C SER A 133 10.92 -5.92 -4.71
N GLU A 134 10.81 -4.60 -4.87
CA GLU A 134 9.71 -4.01 -5.62
C GLU A 134 9.78 -4.45 -7.09
N ALA A 135 8.65 -4.87 -7.63
CA ALA A 135 8.49 -5.28 -9.01
C ALA A 135 7.88 -4.12 -9.80
N LYS A 136 8.65 -3.58 -10.75
CA LYS A 136 8.20 -2.53 -11.69
C LYS A 136 7.28 -3.09 -12.76
#